data_AF-A0AAJ4D1U5-F1
#
_entry.id   AF-A0AAJ4D1U5-F1
#
_cell.length_a   1.000
_cell.length_b   1.000
_cell.length_c   1.000
_cell.angle_alpha   90.00
_cell.angle_beta   90.00
_cell.angle_gamma   90.00
#
_symmetry.space_group_name_H-M   'P 1'
#
loop_
_entity.id
_entity.type
_entity.pdbx_description
1 polymer ?
#
loop_
_entity_poly.entity_id
_entity_poly.type
_entity_poly.pdbx_seq_one_letter_code
_entity_poly.pdbx_strand_id
1 'polypeptide(L)'
;MKRSLALLFSFLLVFPTALGTASAKEKTQDLSLEEKIFEIDESDLSTQVKKQEFIQALEDATHAEKTEYLEKVGKRVQNTLNEVDVELGENQEIDLGMGTTIELESSDVVEAPEDEFVKTSGYDFSKGNILQKKYGARRFTCRVSVKSLGITLGSLVLRNHYTVGSFGLKMRYASDNGTSGTDPLMIITSSSTSVPDGKAVKVGHDMNARGSYKWKLGISGIYKSFTSEIYSTIKLSKLNKKKKFAVVYQNYKFTE
;
A
#
# COMPACT_ATOMS: atom_id res chain seq x y z
N MET A 1 24.16 4.31 84.14
CA MET A 1 25.51 3.72 84.19
C MET A 1 25.40 2.20 84.03
N LYS A 2 25.74 1.65 82.86
CA LYS A 2 26.41 0.35 82.62
C LYS A 2 26.36 0.02 81.12
N ARG A 3 27.51 -0.45 80.64
CA ARG A 3 27.91 -0.71 79.25
C ARG A 3 27.37 -2.05 78.73
N SER A 4 27.21 -2.18 77.41
CA SER A 4 27.87 -3.24 76.60
C SER A 4 27.57 -3.10 75.09
N LEU A 5 28.47 -3.68 74.30
CA LEU A 5 28.83 -3.43 72.89
C LEU A 5 28.35 -4.56 71.96
N ALA A 6 28.13 -4.23 70.68
CA ALA A 6 28.14 -5.05 69.44
C ALA A 6 27.07 -6.15 69.20
N LEU A 7 26.38 -6.10 68.05
CA LEU A 7 26.77 -6.83 66.82
C LEU A 7 25.86 -6.46 65.62
N LEU A 8 26.48 -6.35 64.43
CA LEU A 8 25.84 -6.30 63.11
C LEU A 8 25.02 -7.59 62.82
N PHE A 9 23.90 -7.47 62.12
CA PHE A 9 23.51 -8.46 61.10
C PHE A 9 22.78 -7.78 59.94
N SER A 10 23.36 -7.98 58.76
CA SER A 10 22.94 -7.55 57.43
C SER A 10 21.69 -8.27 56.95
N PHE A 11 20.74 -7.53 56.39
CA PHE A 11 19.64 -8.04 55.58
C PHE A 11 20.14 -8.31 54.16
N LEU A 12 20.08 -9.57 53.71
CA LEU A 12 20.26 -9.98 52.32
C LEU A 12 18.95 -10.63 51.87
N LEU A 13 18.05 -9.82 51.29
CA LEU A 13 16.93 -10.30 50.50
C LEU A 13 17.48 -10.65 49.11
N VAL A 14 17.67 -11.93 48.87
CA VAL A 14 18.01 -12.50 47.57
C VAL A 14 16.74 -12.51 46.71
N PHE A 15 16.65 -11.62 45.74
CA PHE A 15 15.77 -11.81 44.58
C PHE A 15 16.48 -12.72 43.57
N PRO A 16 15.77 -13.68 42.94
CA PRO A 16 16.37 -14.53 41.92
C PRO A 16 16.82 -13.69 40.73
N THR A 17 18.06 -13.96 40.37
CA THR A 17 18.93 -13.37 39.36
C THR A 17 18.31 -13.25 37.98
N ALA A 18 18.53 -12.07 37.40
CA ALA A 18 18.72 -11.85 35.97
C ALA A 18 19.55 -12.98 35.33
N LEU A 19 18.90 -13.82 34.53
CA LEU A 19 19.53 -14.74 33.59
C LEU A 19 18.49 -15.06 32.51
N GLY A 20 18.45 -14.22 31.48
CA GLY A 20 17.56 -14.40 30.34
C GLY A 20 17.53 -13.22 29.36
N THR A 21 17.87 -12.01 29.82
CA THR A 21 17.77 -10.79 28.99
C THR A 21 19.10 -10.26 28.45
N ALA A 22 20.25 -10.73 28.92
CA ALA A 22 21.56 -10.27 28.44
C ALA A 22 21.97 -10.92 27.10
N SER A 23 21.70 -12.22 26.92
CA SER A 23 22.10 -12.97 25.71
C SER A 23 21.33 -12.55 24.45
N ALA A 24 20.08 -12.12 24.58
CA ALA A 24 19.29 -11.65 23.44
C ALA A 24 19.62 -10.20 23.02
N LYS A 25 20.06 -9.36 23.97
CA LYS A 25 20.37 -7.94 23.72
C LYS A 25 21.75 -7.73 23.08
N GLU A 26 22.69 -8.63 23.35
CA GLU A 26 24.07 -8.57 22.84
C GLU A 26 24.16 -9.03 21.38
N LYS A 27 23.23 -9.88 20.92
CA LYS A 27 23.23 -10.42 19.55
C LYS A 27 22.65 -9.48 18.48
N THR A 28 21.79 -8.54 18.89
CA THR A 28 21.12 -7.57 18.00
C THR A 28 21.93 -6.30 17.75
N GLN A 29 23.00 -6.06 18.52
CA GLN A 29 23.73 -4.79 18.49
C GLN A 29 24.63 -4.63 17.26
N ASP A 30 24.99 -5.72 16.58
CA ASP A 30 25.84 -5.75 15.39
C ASP A 30 25.08 -6.04 14.08
N LEU A 31 23.75 -6.22 14.15
CA LEU A 31 22.92 -6.44 12.97
C LEU A 31 22.67 -5.14 12.23
N SER A 32 22.74 -5.20 10.90
CA SER A 32 22.26 -4.13 10.04
C SER A 32 20.77 -3.88 10.26
N LEU A 33 20.30 -2.68 9.91
CA LEU A 33 18.87 -2.34 10.01
C LEU A 33 17.99 -3.33 9.22
N GLU A 34 18.45 -3.83 8.08
CA GLU A 34 17.71 -4.81 7.27
C GLU A 34 17.54 -6.14 8.01
N GLU A 35 18.60 -6.64 8.64
CA GLU A 35 18.57 -7.89 9.40
C GLU A 35 17.65 -7.76 10.62
N LYS A 36 17.68 -6.62 11.32
CA LYS A 36 16.76 -6.34 12.43
C LYS A 36 15.29 -6.40 11.97
N ILE A 37 14.99 -5.79 10.83
CA ILE A 37 13.62 -5.79 10.28
C ILE A 37 13.21 -7.19 9.82
N PHE A 38 14.13 -7.95 9.22
CA PHE A 38 13.89 -9.33 8.84
C PHE A 38 13.59 -10.23 10.06
N GLU A 39 14.35 -10.09 11.15
CA GLU A 39 14.07 -10.82 12.39
C GLU A 39 12.70 -10.46 12.98
N ILE A 40 12.30 -9.19 12.92
CA ILE A 40 10.96 -8.75 13.36
C ILE A 40 9.87 -9.38 12.48
N ASP A 41 10.09 -9.45 11.16
CA ASP A 41 9.14 -10.03 10.21
C ASP A 41 8.92 -11.52 10.44
N GLU A 42 10.00 -12.28 10.66
CA GLU A 42 9.96 -13.71 10.92
C GLU A 42 9.48 -14.07 12.34
N SER A 43 9.38 -13.09 13.24
CA SER A 43 8.94 -13.33 14.62
C SER A 43 7.45 -13.73 14.70
N ASP A 44 7.09 -14.53 15.71
CA ASP A 44 5.69 -14.89 16.02
C ASP A 44 4.98 -13.81 16.86
N LEU A 45 5.34 -12.54 16.65
CA LEU A 45 4.76 -11.41 17.37
C LEU A 45 3.47 -10.93 16.70
N SER A 46 2.55 -10.37 17.50
CA SER A 46 1.37 -9.72 16.94
C SER A 46 1.75 -8.53 16.06
N THR A 47 0.93 -8.20 15.06
CA THR A 47 1.15 -7.06 14.15
C THR A 47 1.40 -5.74 14.89
N GLN A 48 0.74 -5.53 16.02
CA GLN A 48 0.91 -4.32 16.82
C GLN A 48 2.28 -4.27 17.52
N VAL A 49 2.82 -5.42 17.94
CA VAL A 49 4.16 -5.49 18.55
C VAL A 49 5.23 -5.36 17.47
N LYS A 50 5.09 -6.07 16.33
CA LYS A 50 5.99 -5.92 15.17
C LYS A 50 6.09 -4.45 14.74
N LYS A 51 4.97 -3.73 14.74
CA LYS A 51 4.93 -2.29 14.46
C LYS A 51 5.83 -1.48 15.41
N GLN A 52 5.72 -1.74 16.71
CA GLN A 52 6.48 -1.00 17.71
C GLN A 52 7.98 -1.30 17.59
N GLU A 53 8.33 -2.57 17.45
CA GLU A 53 9.73 -2.99 17.26
C GLU A 53 10.33 -2.46 15.97
N PHE A 54 9.56 -2.41 14.89
CA PHE A 54 9.97 -1.81 13.63
C PHE A 54 10.28 -0.33 13.78
N ILE A 55 9.36 0.44 14.38
CA ILE A 55 9.56 1.87 14.61
C ILE A 55 10.78 2.07 15.52
N GLN A 56 10.96 1.25 16.55
CA GLN A 56 12.12 1.33 17.44
C GLN A 56 13.43 1.01 16.69
N ALA A 57 13.46 -0.04 15.88
CA ALA A 57 14.61 -0.42 15.08
C ALA A 57 14.99 0.70 14.10
N LEU A 58 13.97 1.33 13.49
CA LEU A 58 14.15 2.52 12.69
C LEU A 58 14.70 3.68 13.53
N GLU A 59 14.18 3.97 14.72
CA GLU A 59 14.65 5.08 15.57
C GLU A 59 16.09 4.90 16.05
N ASP A 60 16.46 3.69 16.46
CA ASP A 60 17.78 3.33 16.99
C ASP A 60 18.87 3.27 15.90
N ALA A 61 18.49 3.15 14.63
CA ALA A 61 19.42 3.09 13.52
C ALA A 61 20.17 4.41 13.31
N THR A 62 21.40 4.30 12.81
CA THR A 62 22.20 5.47 12.43
C THR A 62 21.59 6.19 11.23
N HIS A 63 21.99 7.45 11.02
CA HIS A 63 21.55 8.24 9.87
C HIS A 63 21.91 7.56 8.52
N ALA A 64 23.08 6.91 8.45
CA ALA A 64 23.53 6.21 7.25
C ALA A 64 22.65 5.00 6.94
N GLU A 65 22.38 4.15 7.94
CA GLU A 65 21.51 2.97 7.79
C GLU A 65 20.09 3.34 7.39
N LYS A 66 19.51 4.39 8.01
CA LYS A 66 18.19 4.91 7.65
C LYS A 66 18.14 5.34 6.19
N THR A 67 19.15 6.08 5.74
CA THR A 67 19.23 6.59 4.37
C THR A 67 19.36 5.45 3.36
N GLU A 68 20.21 4.47 3.65
CA GLU A 68 20.38 3.29 2.81
C GLU A 68 19.09 2.46 2.71
N TYR A 69 18.44 2.20 3.85
CA TYR A 69 17.17 1.49 3.91
C TYR A 69 16.09 2.19 3.08
N LEU A 70 15.91 3.50 3.26
CA LEU A 70 14.94 4.31 2.50
C LEU A 70 15.20 4.25 0.99
N GLU A 71 16.46 4.30 0.57
CA GLU A 71 16.81 4.23 -0.84
C GLU A 71 16.56 2.85 -1.43
N LYS A 72 16.91 1.78 -0.70
CA LYS A 72 16.67 0.40 -1.15
C LYS A 72 15.19 0.07 -1.23
N VAL A 73 14.42 0.36 -0.18
CA VAL A 73 12.96 0.14 -0.18
C VAL A 73 12.31 0.95 -1.30
N GLY A 74 12.65 2.22 -1.42
CA GLY A 74 12.12 3.09 -2.47
C GLY A 74 12.40 2.59 -3.89
N LYS A 75 13.65 2.18 -4.17
CA LYS A 75 14.02 1.59 -5.47
C LYS A 75 13.32 0.26 -5.73
N ARG A 76 13.21 -0.62 -4.73
CA ARG A 76 12.46 -1.88 -4.87
C ARG A 76 11.01 -1.61 -5.21
N VAL A 77 10.36 -0.69 -4.50
CA VAL A 77 8.98 -0.28 -4.78
C VAL A 77 8.85 0.24 -6.21
N GLN A 78 9.71 1.18 -6.64
CA GLN A 78 9.65 1.72 -8.01
C GLN A 78 9.88 0.64 -9.08
N ASN A 79 10.93 -0.18 -8.94
CA ASN A 79 11.27 -1.22 -9.90
C ASN A 79 10.15 -2.25 -10.03
N THR A 80 9.63 -2.75 -8.91
CA THR A 80 8.53 -3.72 -8.92
C THR A 80 7.29 -3.12 -9.56
N LEU A 81 6.94 -1.87 -9.26
CA LEU A 81 5.78 -1.22 -9.87
C LEU A 81 5.92 -1.09 -11.40
N ASN A 82 7.11 -0.79 -11.92
CA ASN A 82 7.33 -0.66 -13.36
C ASN A 82 7.18 -1.97 -14.16
N GLU A 83 7.21 -3.13 -13.51
CA GLU A 83 7.20 -4.45 -14.16
C GLU A 83 5.82 -5.13 -14.14
N VAL A 84 4.83 -4.54 -13.47
CA VAL A 84 3.55 -5.21 -13.20
C VAL A 84 2.38 -4.59 -13.95
N ASP A 85 1.70 -5.43 -14.72
CA ASP A 85 0.37 -5.19 -15.28
C ASP A 85 -0.68 -5.92 -14.44
N VAL A 86 -1.78 -5.24 -14.11
CA VAL A 86 -2.84 -5.77 -13.26
C VAL A 86 -4.17 -5.77 -14.01
N GLU A 87 -4.77 -6.95 -14.18
CA GLU A 87 -6.08 -7.09 -14.78
C GLU A 87 -7.22 -6.85 -13.78
N LEU A 88 -8.43 -6.62 -14.29
CA LEU A 88 -9.62 -6.49 -13.47
C LEU A 88 -9.86 -7.74 -12.60
N GLY A 89 -10.14 -7.54 -11.32
CA GLY A 89 -10.47 -8.59 -10.36
C GLY A 89 -9.24 -9.32 -9.81
N GLU A 90 -8.03 -8.97 -10.27
CA GLU A 90 -6.79 -9.45 -9.69
C GLU A 90 -6.44 -8.63 -8.46
N ASN A 91 -6.20 -9.35 -7.37
CA ASN A 91 -5.47 -8.85 -6.22
C ASN A 91 -4.12 -9.57 -6.20
N GLN A 92 -3.04 -8.82 -6.33
CA GLN A 92 -1.69 -9.38 -6.26
C GLN A 92 -0.98 -8.79 -5.05
N GLU A 93 -0.34 -9.65 -4.26
CA GLU A 93 0.56 -9.25 -3.19
C GLU A 93 1.98 -9.65 -3.60
N ILE A 94 2.89 -8.69 -3.60
CA ILE A 94 4.29 -8.88 -3.98
C ILE A 94 5.15 -8.58 -2.76
N ASP A 95 5.85 -9.60 -2.28
CA ASP A 95 6.84 -9.46 -1.23
C ASP A 95 8.13 -8.83 -1.78
N LEU A 96 8.51 -7.68 -1.23
CA LEU A 96 9.75 -6.98 -1.55
C LEU A 96 10.90 -7.38 -0.61
N GLY A 97 10.64 -8.23 0.38
CA GLY A 97 11.50 -8.53 1.51
C GLY A 97 11.53 -7.39 2.54
N MET A 98 12.22 -7.62 3.66
CA MET A 98 12.32 -6.68 4.78
C MET A 98 10.94 -6.31 5.35
N GLY A 99 10.05 -7.31 5.45
CA GLY A 99 8.66 -7.14 5.87
C GLY A 99 7.84 -6.21 4.98
N THR A 100 8.32 -5.81 3.81
CA THR A 100 7.64 -4.84 2.95
C THR A 100 6.93 -5.56 1.82
N THR A 101 5.62 -5.31 1.67
CA THR A 101 4.83 -5.87 0.58
C THR A 101 4.14 -4.77 -0.22
N ILE A 102 3.90 -5.04 -1.50
CA ILE A 102 3.04 -4.22 -2.34
C ILE A 102 1.76 -5.01 -2.59
N GLU A 103 0.63 -4.40 -2.26
CA GLU A 103 -0.68 -4.90 -2.66
C GLU A 103 -1.22 -4.11 -3.84
N LEU A 104 -1.56 -4.82 -4.90
CA LEU A 104 -2.13 -4.31 -6.12
C LEU A 104 -3.58 -4.79 -6.18
N GLU A 105 -4.53 -3.85 -6.27
CA GLU A 105 -5.96 -4.14 -6.32
C GLU A 105 -6.62 -3.49 -7.54
N SER A 106 -7.61 -4.16 -8.11
CA SER A 106 -8.44 -3.61 -9.18
C SER A 106 -9.92 -3.92 -8.95
N SER A 107 -10.79 -2.93 -9.15
CA SER A 107 -12.24 -3.12 -8.95
C SER A 107 -13.10 -2.26 -9.87
N ASP A 108 -14.24 -2.79 -10.32
CA ASP A 108 -15.22 -2.07 -11.13
C ASP A 108 -16.61 -2.13 -10.51
N VAL A 109 -17.18 -0.96 -10.23
CA VAL A 109 -18.51 -0.84 -9.60
C VAL A 109 -19.46 0.01 -10.44
N VAL A 110 -20.76 -0.25 -10.31
CA VAL A 110 -21.79 0.67 -10.82
C VAL A 110 -21.82 1.89 -9.89
N GLU A 111 -21.83 3.09 -10.46
CA GLU A 111 -22.08 4.30 -9.67
C GLU A 111 -23.58 4.54 -9.59
N ALA A 112 -24.11 4.51 -8.37
CA ALA A 112 -25.46 5.00 -8.10
C ALA A 112 -25.49 6.53 -8.30
N PRO A 113 -26.63 7.11 -8.72
CA PRO A 113 -26.83 8.56 -8.60
C PRO A 113 -26.65 8.99 -7.14
N GLU A 114 -26.17 10.22 -6.92
CA GLU A 114 -25.51 10.74 -5.70
C GLU A 114 -26.28 10.62 -4.37
N ASP A 115 -27.52 10.10 -4.34
CA ASP A 115 -28.37 10.01 -3.15
C ASP A 115 -28.33 8.65 -2.41
N GLU A 116 -27.62 7.64 -2.92
CA GLU A 116 -27.38 6.40 -2.17
C GLU A 116 -25.95 6.37 -1.63
N PHE A 117 -25.81 6.55 -0.31
CA PHE A 117 -24.60 6.19 0.43
C PHE A 117 -24.23 4.74 0.13
N VAL A 118 -23.36 4.52 -0.85
CA VAL A 118 -22.79 3.21 -1.11
C VAL A 118 -21.85 2.88 0.04
N LYS A 119 -22.36 2.13 1.02
CA LYS A 119 -21.52 1.31 1.89
C LYS A 119 -20.67 0.44 0.96
N THR A 120 -19.37 0.71 0.90
CA THR A 120 -18.38 -0.19 0.32
C THR A 120 -18.25 -1.41 1.23
N SER A 121 -19.29 -2.24 1.32
CA SER A 121 -19.17 -3.59 1.87
C SER A 121 -18.66 -4.49 0.76
N GLY A 122 -17.55 -5.18 1.05
CA GLY A 122 -16.79 -6.00 0.12
C GLY A 122 -17.65 -6.77 -0.87
N TYR A 123 -17.48 -6.44 -2.15
CA TYR A 123 -17.87 -7.36 -3.19
C TYR A 123 -16.82 -8.48 -3.21
N ASP A 124 -17.30 -9.71 -3.04
CA ASP A 124 -16.50 -10.91 -3.17
C ASP A 124 -16.09 -11.07 -4.65
N PHE A 125 -14.81 -10.80 -4.93
CA PHE A 125 -14.21 -10.90 -6.26
C PHE A 125 -13.94 -12.35 -6.70
N SER A 126 -14.29 -13.36 -5.88
CA SER A 126 -14.12 -14.78 -6.20
C SER A 126 -15.00 -15.32 -7.33
N LYS A 127 -15.94 -14.51 -7.86
CA LYS A 127 -16.83 -14.91 -8.96
C LYS A 127 -16.56 -14.10 -10.22
N GLY A 128 -15.53 -14.50 -10.95
CA GLY A 128 -15.36 -14.37 -12.40
C GLY A 128 -15.86 -13.06 -13.02
N ASN A 129 -14.94 -12.12 -13.22
CA ASN A 129 -14.91 -11.10 -14.28
C ASN A 129 -16.21 -10.96 -15.08
N ILE A 130 -17.18 -10.21 -14.55
CA ILE A 130 -18.30 -9.76 -15.38
C ILE A 130 -17.76 -8.67 -16.32
N LEU A 131 -17.13 -9.11 -17.41
CA LEU A 131 -16.69 -8.29 -18.54
C LEU A 131 -17.90 -7.60 -19.20
N GLN A 132 -19.10 -8.18 -19.06
CA GLN A 132 -20.34 -7.62 -19.55
C GLN A 132 -20.90 -6.52 -18.63
N LYS A 133 -20.76 -5.26 -19.04
CA LYS A 133 -21.25 -4.09 -18.32
C LYS A 133 -22.57 -3.60 -18.92
N LYS A 134 -23.64 -3.52 -18.12
CA LYS A 134 -24.87 -2.82 -18.52
C LYS A 134 -24.59 -1.33 -18.72
N TYR A 135 -25.43 -0.67 -19.51
CA TYR A 135 -25.39 0.78 -19.67
C TYR A 135 -25.56 1.50 -18.33
N GLY A 136 -24.88 2.63 -18.17
CA GLY A 136 -24.88 3.41 -16.93
C GLY A 136 -23.51 3.93 -16.55
N ALA A 137 -23.48 4.70 -15.46
CA ALA A 137 -22.28 5.22 -14.85
C ALA A 137 -21.55 4.13 -14.07
N ARG A 138 -20.22 4.11 -14.17
CA ARG A 138 -19.36 3.10 -13.55
C ARG A 138 -18.05 3.72 -13.09
N ARG A 139 -17.43 3.06 -12.12
CA ARG A 139 -16.11 3.42 -11.57
C ARG A 139 -15.17 2.24 -11.62
N PHE A 140 -14.07 2.37 -12.35
CA PHE A 140 -12.95 1.44 -12.27
C PHE A 140 -11.85 2.02 -11.38
N THR A 141 -11.52 1.34 -10.30
CA THR A 141 -10.54 1.77 -9.30
C THR A 141 -9.31 0.89 -9.38
N CYS A 142 -8.17 1.53 -9.53
CA CYS A 142 -6.84 0.95 -9.44
C CYS A 142 -6.25 1.42 -8.11
N ARG A 143 -5.80 0.50 -7.25
CA ARG A 143 -5.14 0.85 -5.99
C ARG A 143 -3.84 0.10 -5.86
N VAL A 144 -2.84 0.81 -5.36
CA VAL A 144 -1.61 0.21 -4.87
C VAL A 144 -1.35 0.66 -3.47
N SER A 145 -1.08 -0.30 -2.60
CA SER A 145 -0.78 -0.07 -1.20
C SER A 145 0.61 -0.60 -0.91
N VAL A 146 1.45 0.25 -0.32
CA VAL A 146 2.74 -0.18 0.22
C VAL A 146 2.51 -0.54 1.68
N LYS A 147 2.85 -1.77 2.06
CA LYS A 147 2.75 -2.27 3.42
C LYS A 147 4.13 -2.59 3.97
N SER A 148 4.28 -2.44 5.28
CA SER A 148 5.43 -2.96 6.01
C SER A 148 4.93 -3.63 7.29
N LEU A 149 5.30 -4.90 7.50
CA LEU A 149 4.94 -5.73 8.65
C LEU A 149 3.42 -5.75 8.91
N GLY A 150 2.64 -5.86 7.82
CA GLY A 150 1.18 -5.83 7.85
C GLY A 150 0.54 -4.44 8.02
N ILE A 151 1.33 -3.38 8.13
CA ILE A 151 0.85 -2.00 8.27
C ILE A 151 0.85 -1.33 6.89
N THR A 152 -0.27 -0.74 6.50
CA THR A 152 -0.29 0.10 5.29
C THR A 152 0.44 1.42 5.55
N LEU A 153 1.58 1.60 4.89
CA LEU A 153 2.34 2.84 4.92
C LEU A 153 1.62 3.92 4.13
N GLY A 154 1.09 3.58 2.96
CA GLY A 154 0.24 4.45 2.18
C GLY A 154 -0.35 3.74 0.96
N SER A 155 -1.26 4.43 0.29
CA SER A 155 -1.92 3.94 -0.91
C SER A 155 -1.99 5.01 -1.99
N LEU A 156 -1.70 4.62 -3.23
CA LEU A 156 -1.92 5.41 -4.44
C LEU A 156 -3.17 4.89 -5.14
N VAL A 157 -4.11 5.76 -5.50
CA VAL A 157 -5.42 5.36 -6.01
C VAL A 157 -5.78 6.15 -7.25
N LEU A 158 -6.09 5.47 -8.35
CA LEU A 158 -6.69 6.07 -9.55
C LEU A 158 -8.11 5.54 -9.74
N ARG A 159 -9.09 6.44 -9.83
CA ARG A 159 -10.50 6.13 -10.10
C ARG A 159 -10.90 6.69 -11.45
N ASN A 160 -11.31 5.80 -12.33
CA ASN A 160 -11.84 6.07 -13.66
C ASN A 160 -13.36 6.15 -13.58
N HIS A 161 -13.92 7.34 -13.64
CA HIS A 161 -15.37 7.53 -13.65
C HIS A 161 -15.85 7.57 -15.10
N TYR A 162 -16.50 6.51 -15.57
CA TYR A 162 -16.90 6.36 -16.96
C TYR A 162 -18.39 6.03 -17.12
N THR A 163 -18.85 6.02 -18.36
CA THR A 163 -20.24 5.67 -18.70
C THR A 163 -20.25 4.73 -19.89
N VAL A 164 -21.07 3.70 -19.79
CA VAL A 164 -21.38 2.78 -20.88
C VAL A 164 -22.71 3.20 -21.49
N GLY A 165 -22.76 3.41 -22.80
CA GLY A 165 -23.97 3.82 -23.49
C GLY A 165 -24.05 3.31 -24.93
N SER A 166 -25.10 3.74 -25.65
CA SER A 166 -25.27 3.42 -27.08
C SER A 166 -24.15 3.99 -27.96
N PHE A 167 -23.43 4.98 -27.43
CA PHE A 167 -22.26 5.62 -28.01
C PHE A 167 -20.94 4.88 -27.74
N GLY A 168 -20.95 3.77 -27.01
CA GLY A 168 -19.73 3.07 -26.57
C GLY A 168 -19.37 3.44 -25.13
N LEU A 169 -18.10 3.78 -24.90
CA LEU A 169 -17.58 4.20 -23.59
C LEU A 169 -17.19 5.67 -23.62
N LYS A 170 -17.44 6.37 -22.52
CA LYS A 170 -17.00 7.75 -22.30
C LYS A 170 -16.50 7.93 -20.87
N MET A 171 -15.27 8.40 -20.71
CA MET A 171 -14.75 8.88 -19.45
C MET A 171 -15.40 10.22 -19.11
N ARG A 172 -15.93 10.33 -17.90
CA ARG A 172 -16.50 11.57 -17.35
C ARG A 172 -15.41 12.40 -16.68
N TYR A 173 -14.60 11.76 -15.83
CA TYR A 173 -13.42 12.32 -15.18
C TYR A 173 -12.59 11.20 -14.54
N ALA A 174 -11.39 11.56 -14.06
CA ALA A 174 -10.57 10.70 -13.23
C ALA A 174 -10.36 11.36 -11.86
N SER A 175 -10.25 10.58 -10.79
CA SER A 175 -9.95 11.10 -9.45
C SER A 175 -8.88 10.26 -8.75
N ASP A 176 -8.10 10.91 -7.91
CA ASP A 176 -7.08 10.31 -7.04
C ASP A 176 -7.60 10.02 -5.64
N ASN A 177 -8.92 10.14 -5.44
CA ASN A 177 -9.54 10.11 -4.13
C ASN A 177 -9.33 8.76 -3.42
N GLY A 178 -8.90 8.80 -2.16
CA GLY A 178 -8.44 7.63 -1.41
C GLY A 178 -6.93 7.38 -1.48
N THR A 179 -6.19 8.20 -2.25
CA THR A 179 -4.72 8.30 -2.11
C THR A 179 -4.40 8.83 -0.72
N SER A 180 -3.51 8.17 0.01
CA SER A 180 -3.17 8.51 1.39
C SER A 180 -1.78 8.01 1.77
N GLY A 181 -1.21 8.59 2.83
CA GLY A 181 0.05 8.15 3.41
C GLY A 181 0.04 8.34 4.92
N THR A 182 0.81 7.53 5.62
CA THR A 182 1.01 7.58 7.07
C THR A 182 2.31 8.32 7.38
N ASP A 183 2.20 9.56 7.86
CA ASP A 183 3.36 10.35 8.32
C ASP A 183 4.00 9.70 9.56
N PRO A 184 5.35 9.61 9.66
CA PRO A 184 6.36 10.08 8.69
C PRO A 184 6.74 9.06 7.62
N LEU A 185 6.23 7.82 7.72
CA LEU A 185 6.68 6.67 6.94
C LEU A 185 6.42 6.81 5.45
N MET A 186 5.24 7.26 5.04
CA MET A 186 4.92 7.62 3.66
C MET A 186 4.09 8.90 3.61
N ILE A 187 4.58 9.91 2.90
CA ILE A 187 3.92 11.21 2.79
C ILE A 187 3.59 11.48 1.33
N ILE A 188 2.31 11.69 1.02
CA ILE A 188 1.87 12.12 -0.31
C ILE A 188 2.04 13.64 -0.40
N THR A 189 2.94 14.08 -1.26
CA THR A 189 3.27 15.51 -1.43
C THR A 189 2.49 16.18 -2.56
N SER A 190 2.07 15.39 -3.54
CA SER A 190 1.23 15.84 -4.64
C SER A 190 0.59 14.62 -5.30
N SER A 191 -0.65 14.77 -5.71
CA SER A 191 -1.38 13.83 -6.55
C SER A 191 -2.19 14.62 -7.56
N SER A 192 -2.35 14.06 -8.76
CA SER A 192 -3.14 14.67 -9.83
C SER A 192 -3.61 13.60 -10.80
N THR A 193 -4.69 13.87 -11.52
CA THR A 193 -5.22 12.96 -12.54
C THR A 193 -5.44 13.66 -13.87
N SER A 194 -5.39 12.88 -14.94
CA SER A 194 -5.77 13.33 -16.28
C SER A 194 -6.47 12.21 -17.06
N VAL A 195 -7.17 12.60 -18.13
CA VAL A 195 -7.85 11.71 -19.06
C VAL A 195 -7.29 11.94 -20.46
N PRO A 196 -6.19 11.26 -20.83
CA PRO A 196 -5.55 11.46 -22.14
C PRO A 196 -6.44 11.05 -23.32
N ASP A 197 -7.21 9.96 -23.16
CA ASP A 197 -8.24 9.56 -24.10
C ASP A 197 -9.55 9.29 -23.35
N GLY A 198 -10.57 10.08 -23.63
CA GLY A 198 -11.85 10.00 -22.93
C GLY A 198 -12.91 9.14 -23.61
N LYS A 199 -12.69 8.54 -24.79
CA LYS A 199 -13.79 7.93 -25.56
C LYS A 199 -13.40 6.69 -26.37
N ALA A 200 -14.03 5.56 -26.07
CA ALA A 200 -14.04 4.38 -26.92
C ALA A 200 -15.39 4.23 -27.64
N VAL A 201 -15.57 4.91 -28.78
CA VAL A 201 -16.86 4.91 -29.52
C VAL A 201 -17.03 3.72 -30.47
N LYS A 202 -15.94 3.01 -30.78
CA LYS A 202 -15.90 1.84 -31.66
C LYS A 202 -15.34 0.63 -30.92
N VAL A 203 -15.81 -0.56 -31.29
CA VAL A 203 -15.23 -1.82 -30.79
C VAL A 203 -13.75 -1.89 -31.20
N GLY A 204 -12.90 -2.32 -30.27
CA GLY A 204 -11.45 -2.36 -30.43
C GLY A 204 -10.73 -1.11 -29.93
N HIS A 205 -11.44 -0.01 -29.68
CA HIS A 205 -10.86 1.21 -29.11
C HIS A 205 -10.91 1.18 -27.58
N ASP A 206 -10.06 1.99 -26.97
CA ASP A 206 -9.90 2.15 -25.54
C ASP A 206 -10.11 3.61 -25.11
N MET A 207 -10.14 3.80 -23.80
CA MET A 207 -10.06 5.09 -23.14
C MET A 207 -9.13 4.93 -21.94
N ASN A 208 -8.49 6.02 -21.57
CA ASN A 208 -7.32 6.01 -20.72
C ASN A 208 -7.42 7.09 -19.65
N ALA A 209 -6.90 6.79 -18.46
CA ALA A 209 -6.64 7.78 -17.43
C ALA A 209 -5.25 7.58 -16.85
N ARG A 210 -4.69 8.67 -16.34
CA ARG A 210 -3.38 8.72 -15.71
C ARG A 210 -3.51 9.39 -14.34
N GLY A 211 -2.95 8.77 -13.32
CA GLY A 211 -2.70 9.42 -12.03
C GLY A 211 -1.20 9.62 -11.86
N SER A 212 -0.76 10.82 -11.50
CA SER A 212 0.64 11.14 -11.25
C SER A 212 0.83 11.53 -9.78
N TYR A 213 1.78 10.87 -9.12
CA TYR A 213 1.97 10.95 -7.67
C TYR A 213 3.41 11.32 -7.34
N LYS A 214 3.56 12.24 -6.39
CA LYS A 214 4.84 12.54 -5.73
C LYS A 214 4.71 12.18 -4.27
N TRP A 215 5.56 11.29 -3.79
CA TRP A 215 5.50 10.81 -2.41
C TRP A 215 6.90 10.72 -1.82
N LYS A 216 6.97 10.66 -0.50
CA LYS A 216 8.21 10.54 0.26
C LYS A 216 8.13 9.34 1.18
N LEU A 217 9.23 8.63 1.35
CA LEU A 217 9.44 7.77 2.51
C LEU A 217 10.25 8.54 3.54
N GLY A 218 9.86 8.46 4.81
CA GLY A 218 10.46 9.26 5.87
C GLY A 218 10.69 8.49 7.17
N ILE A 219 11.88 8.66 7.75
CA ILE A 219 12.26 8.05 9.04
C ILE A 219 13.09 9.06 9.82
N SER A 220 12.62 9.42 11.03
CA SER A 220 13.33 10.34 11.94
C SER A 220 13.81 11.64 11.29
N GLY A 221 12.99 12.26 10.43
CA GLY A 221 13.31 13.52 9.73
C GLY A 221 14.19 13.37 8.48
N ILE A 222 14.61 12.15 8.12
CA ILE A 222 15.27 11.84 6.85
C ILE A 222 14.18 11.47 5.85
N TYR A 223 14.22 12.05 4.64
CA TYR A 223 13.22 11.80 3.61
C TYR A 223 13.87 11.47 2.27
N LYS A 224 13.31 10.49 1.57
CA LYS A 224 13.59 10.23 0.16
C LYS A 224 12.32 10.44 -0.66
N SER A 225 12.43 11.18 -1.76
CA SER A 225 11.29 11.51 -2.63
C SER A 225 11.24 10.60 -3.84
N PHE A 226 10.03 10.26 -4.26
CA PHE A 226 9.75 9.37 -5.38
C PHE A 226 8.61 9.93 -6.23
N THR A 227 8.64 9.56 -7.50
CA THR A 227 7.53 9.77 -8.44
C THR A 227 7.02 8.43 -8.90
N SER A 228 5.71 8.35 -9.10
CA SER A 228 5.05 7.17 -9.65
C SER A 228 3.80 7.60 -10.37
N GLU A 229 3.38 6.76 -11.30
CA GLU A 229 2.17 6.96 -12.07
C GLU A 229 1.37 5.68 -12.20
N ILE A 230 0.06 5.84 -12.28
CA ILE A 230 -0.87 4.78 -12.61
C ILE A 230 -1.46 5.11 -13.96
N TYR A 231 -1.29 4.22 -14.93
CA TYR A 231 -1.93 4.31 -16.22
C TYR A 231 -2.96 3.21 -16.36
N SER A 232 -4.23 3.58 -16.50
CA SER A 232 -5.33 2.63 -16.64
C SER A 232 -5.94 2.65 -18.03
N THR A 233 -6.23 1.47 -18.56
CA THR A 233 -6.85 1.28 -19.88
C THR A 233 -8.22 0.61 -19.72
N ILE A 234 -9.23 1.15 -20.41
CA ILE A 234 -10.56 0.52 -20.51
C ILE A 234 -10.92 0.36 -21.99
N LYS A 235 -10.83 -0.86 -22.49
CA LYS A 235 -11.05 -1.21 -23.90
C LYS A 235 -12.46 -1.73 -24.17
N LEU A 236 -13.13 -1.20 -25.18
CA LEU A 236 -14.43 -1.68 -25.64
C LEU A 236 -14.25 -2.92 -26.53
N SER A 237 -14.57 -4.10 -26.02
CA SER A 237 -14.49 -5.37 -26.76
C SER A 237 -15.77 -5.68 -27.55
N LYS A 238 -16.93 -5.32 -27.01
CA LYS A 238 -18.22 -5.55 -27.68
C LYS A 238 -19.24 -4.50 -27.28
N LEU A 239 -20.11 -4.11 -28.20
CA LEU A 239 -21.24 -3.22 -27.91
C LEU A 239 -22.53 -3.82 -28.44
N ASN A 240 -23.49 -4.09 -27.55
CA ASN A 240 -24.83 -4.52 -27.92
C ASN A 240 -25.85 -3.43 -27.58
N LYS A 241 -26.23 -2.65 -28.61
CA LYS A 241 -27.18 -1.53 -28.46
C LYS A 241 -28.60 -1.98 -28.15
N LYS A 242 -29.03 -3.14 -28.68
CA LYS A 242 -30.38 -3.68 -28.46
C LYS A 242 -30.55 -4.18 -27.02
N LYS A 243 -29.57 -4.95 -26.52
CA LYS A 243 -29.57 -5.51 -25.16
C LYS A 243 -28.95 -4.55 -24.11
N LYS A 244 -28.55 -3.33 -24.51
CA LYS A 244 -28.00 -2.27 -23.68
C LYS A 244 -26.85 -2.71 -22.77
N PHE A 245 -25.84 -3.36 -23.35
CA PHE A 245 -24.60 -3.73 -22.66
C PHE A 245 -23.37 -3.55 -23.53
N ALA A 246 -22.21 -3.50 -22.89
CA ALA A 246 -20.89 -3.59 -23.49
C ALA A 246 -20.07 -4.72 -22.85
N VAL A 247 -19.11 -5.27 -23.56
CA VAL A 247 -18.03 -6.09 -22.98
C VAL A 247 -16.79 -5.21 -22.94
N VAL A 248 -16.15 -5.10 -21.79
CA VAL A 248 -14.96 -4.27 -21.59
C VAL A 248 -13.80 -5.09 -21.05
N TYR A 249 -12.58 -4.77 -21.49
CA TYR A 249 -11.35 -5.21 -20.85
C TYR A 249 -10.74 -4.04 -20.09
N GLN A 250 -10.28 -4.30 -18.87
CA GLN A 250 -9.82 -3.28 -17.94
C GLN A 250 -8.51 -3.74 -17.35
N ASN A 251 -7.50 -2.89 -17.41
CA ASN A 251 -6.22 -3.12 -16.76
C ASN A 251 -5.63 -1.79 -16.29
N TYR A 252 -4.60 -1.89 -15.46
CA TYR A 252 -3.70 -0.78 -15.22
C TYR A 252 -2.28 -1.26 -15.12
N LYS A 253 -1.37 -0.32 -15.31
CA LYS A 253 0.06 -0.50 -15.11
C LYS A 253 0.62 0.66 -14.31
N PHE A 254 1.76 0.41 -13.71
CA PHE A 254 2.54 1.46 -13.06
C PHE A 254 3.70 1.89 -13.94
N THR A 255 4.00 3.18 -13.90
CA THR A 255 5.16 3.75 -14.60
C THR A 255 5.82 4.82 -13.73
N GLU A 256 7.09 5.12 -14.02
CA GLU A 256 7.83 6.27 -13.45
C GLU A 256 7.44 7.62 -14.07
#